data_AF-A0A450UWE2-F1
#
_entry.id   AF-A0A450UWE2-F1
#
_cell.length_a   1.000
_cell.length_b   1.000
_cell.length_c   1.000
_cell.angle_alpha   90.00
_cell.angle_beta   90.00
_cell.angle_gamma   90.00
#
_symmetry.space_group_name_H-M   'P 1'
#
loop_
_entity.id
_entity.type
_entity.pdbx_description
1 polymer ?
#
loop_
_entity_poly.entity_id
_entity_poly.type
_entity_poly.pdbx_seq_one_letter_code
_entity_poly.pdbx_strand_id
1 'polypeptide(L)'
;MAQVLLTNYQNIVIQNNSGQVAVNSPGAIQANTLNLKTTKRNVTIAPPDGSVSSVLDMRSYIEYLISKYQDYQKQDKEKTGDYKYMAIYNAIKREYGCKWQLVLADRFDELVRFLYKKIDNTKIGRIRKHRDQKRYHSFDEHIQGKNA
;
A
#
# COMPACT_ATOMS: atom_id res chain seq x y z
N MET A 1 -36.92 -63.45 -33.27
CA MET A 1 -36.85 -62.01 -32.93
C MET A 1 -36.81 -61.84 -31.42
N ALA A 2 -35.65 -61.98 -30.77
CA ALA A 2 -35.52 -61.79 -29.32
C ALA A 2 -34.11 -61.37 -28.85
N GLN A 3 -33.27 -60.82 -29.73
CA GLN A 3 -31.88 -60.45 -29.38
C GLN A 3 -31.55 -58.96 -29.54
N VAL A 4 -32.47 -58.13 -30.06
CA VAL A 4 -32.19 -56.71 -30.32
C VAL A 4 -32.48 -55.81 -29.12
N LEU A 5 -33.11 -56.33 -28.05
CA LEU A 5 -33.49 -55.54 -26.86
C LEU A 5 -32.49 -55.60 -25.69
N LEU A 6 -31.40 -56.38 -25.78
CA LEU A 6 -30.43 -56.51 -24.67
C LEU A 6 -29.16 -55.65 -24.81
N THR A 7 -28.95 -54.97 -25.94
CA THR A 7 -27.63 -54.39 -26.26
C THR A 7 -27.42 -52.97 -25.73
N ASN A 8 -28.44 -52.31 -25.15
CA ASN A 8 -28.30 -50.92 -24.69
C ASN A 8 -29.07 -50.63 -23.39
N TYR A 9 -28.81 -51.39 -22.34
CA TYR A 9 -29.16 -50.99 -20.98
C TYR A 9 -27.88 -50.83 -20.15
N GLN A 10 -27.26 -49.65 -20.21
CA GLN A 10 -26.31 -49.23 -19.18
C GLN A 10 -27.10 -48.68 -18.00
N ASN A 11 -27.29 -49.49 -16.96
CA ASN A 11 -27.95 -49.06 -15.75
C ASN A 11 -26.92 -48.34 -14.85
N ILE A 12 -26.92 -47.00 -14.84
CA ILE A 12 -25.99 -46.20 -14.03
C ILE A 12 -26.75 -45.73 -12.78
N VAL A 13 -26.44 -46.33 -11.65
CA VAL A 13 -27.05 -45.99 -10.35
C VAL A 13 -26.08 -45.10 -9.57
N ILE A 14 -26.47 -43.87 -9.30
CA ILE A 14 -25.69 -42.90 -8.51
C ILE A 14 -26.37 -42.74 -7.16
N GLN A 15 -25.72 -43.19 -6.08
CA GLN A 15 -26.23 -43.00 -4.72
C GLN A 15 -25.32 -42.07 -3.93
N ASN A 16 -25.95 -41.09 -3.26
CA ASN A 16 -25.35 -40.17 -2.31
C ASN A 16 -24.25 -39.22 -2.88
N ASN A 17 -24.61 -38.38 -3.86
CA ASN A 17 -23.71 -37.36 -4.42
C ASN A 17 -24.24 -35.94 -4.14
N SER A 18 -23.39 -35.05 -3.62
CA SER A 18 -23.70 -33.64 -3.34
C SER A 18 -23.13 -32.64 -4.37
N GLY A 19 -22.54 -33.14 -5.47
CA GLY A 19 -21.94 -32.37 -6.56
C GLY A 19 -22.54 -32.69 -7.95
N GLN A 20 -22.00 -32.04 -9.00
CA GLN A 20 -22.49 -32.20 -10.38
C GLN A 20 -21.97 -33.47 -11.05
N VAL A 21 -22.87 -34.23 -11.68
CA VAL A 21 -22.57 -35.45 -12.43
C VAL A 21 -22.93 -35.24 -13.91
N ALA A 22 -21.95 -35.39 -14.80
CA ALA A 22 -22.14 -35.36 -16.24
C ALA A 22 -21.83 -36.76 -16.82
N VAL A 23 -22.77 -37.33 -17.57
CA VAL A 23 -22.63 -38.67 -18.17
C VAL A 23 -22.76 -38.52 -19.69
N ASN A 24 -21.74 -38.97 -20.43
CA ASN A 24 -21.69 -38.99 -21.90
C ASN A 24 -21.93 -37.65 -22.62
N SER A 25 -21.49 -36.52 -22.08
CA SER A 25 -21.52 -35.23 -22.80
C SER A 25 -20.19 -34.96 -23.52
N PRO A 26 -20.14 -34.93 -24.87
CA PRO A 26 -18.95 -34.51 -25.62
C PRO A 26 -18.77 -32.99 -25.47
N GLY A 27 -18.11 -32.57 -24.40
CA GLY A 27 -17.96 -31.15 -24.06
C GLY A 27 -17.82 -30.84 -22.57
N ALA A 28 -18.00 -31.83 -21.68
CA ALA A 28 -17.69 -31.65 -20.26
C ALA A 28 -16.17 -31.60 -20.05
N ILE A 29 -15.65 -30.43 -19.71
CA ILE A 29 -14.26 -30.27 -19.25
C ILE A 29 -14.21 -30.72 -17.78
N GLN A 30 -13.67 -31.91 -17.50
CA GLN A 30 -13.24 -32.30 -16.14
C GLN A 30 -11.97 -31.51 -15.80
N ALA A 31 -12.13 -30.28 -15.33
CA ALA A 31 -11.01 -29.44 -14.92
C ALA A 31 -10.46 -29.93 -13.56
N ASN A 32 -9.35 -30.68 -13.59
CA ASN A 32 -8.63 -31.05 -12.36
C ASN A 32 -7.78 -29.84 -11.92
N THR A 33 -8.30 -29.08 -10.95
CA THR A 33 -7.66 -27.94 -10.26
C THR A 33 -7.45 -26.66 -11.09
N LEU A 34 -8.39 -25.72 -10.96
CA LEU A 34 -8.22 -24.33 -11.41
C LEU A 34 -7.43 -23.52 -10.37
N ASN A 35 -6.17 -23.18 -10.68
CA ASN A 35 -5.37 -22.26 -9.87
C ASN A 35 -5.69 -20.80 -10.25
N LEU A 36 -6.73 -20.24 -9.62
CA LEU A 36 -7.12 -18.85 -9.80
C LEU A 36 -6.15 -17.92 -9.04
N LYS A 37 -5.13 -17.40 -9.74
CA LYS A 37 -4.32 -16.27 -9.24
C LYS A 37 -5.16 -15.00 -9.29
N THR A 38 -5.93 -14.74 -8.22
CA THR A 38 -6.65 -13.48 -8.04
C THR A 38 -5.65 -12.32 -7.94
N THR A 39 -5.49 -11.55 -9.02
CA THR A 39 -4.80 -10.25 -8.96
C THR A 39 -5.64 -9.36 -8.07
N LYS A 40 -5.18 -9.09 -6.84
CA LYS A 40 -5.87 -8.24 -5.88
C LYS A 40 -6.20 -6.91 -6.56
N ARG A 41 -7.49 -6.64 -6.78
CA ARG A 41 -7.96 -5.32 -7.21
C ARG A 41 -7.48 -4.32 -6.18
N ASN A 42 -6.57 -3.44 -6.57
CA ASN A 42 -6.19 -2.29 -5.76
C ASN A 42 -7.39 -1.34 -5.79
N VAL A 43 -8.23 -1.41 -4.76
CA VAL A 43 -9.32 -0.45 -4.59
C VAL A 43 -8.65 0.87 -4.23
N THR A 44 -8.58 1.78 -5.20
CA THR A 44 -8.15 3.15 -4.97
C THR A 44 -9.24 3.84 -4.16
N ILE A 45 -9.15 3.76 -2.85
CA ILE A 45 -10.00 4.51 -1.93
C ILE A 45 -9.63 5.98 -2.12
N ALA A 46 -10.58 6.81 -2.58
CA ALA A 46 -10.38 8.25 -2.65
C ALA A 46 -10.00 8.77 -1.25
N PRO A 47 -9.03 9.70 -1.13
CA PRO A 47 -8.67 10.24 0.15
C PRO A 47 -9.91 10.86 0.80
N PRO A 48 -10.16 10.61 2.10
CA PRO A 48 -11.33 11.15 2.77
C PRO A 48 -11.31 12.68 2.71
N ASP A 49 -12.48 13.28 2.46
CA ASP A 49 -12.64 14.73 2.41
C ASP A 49 -12.15 15.38 3.71
N GLY A 50 -11.40 16.48 3.56
CA GLY A 50 -10.76 17.18 4.68
C GLY A 50 -9.44 16.56 5.16
N SER A 51 -8.97 15.47 4.57
CA SER A 51 -7.63 14.94 4.87
C SER A 51 -6.52 15.67 4.13
N VAL A 52 -5.34 15.69 4.72
CA VAL A 52 -4.10 16.25 4.15
C VAL A 52 -3.76 15.62 2.80
N SER A 53 -4.15 14.36 2.57
CA SER A 53 -3.92 13.70 1.29
C SER A 53 -4.90 14.10 0.18
N SER A 54 -5.99 14.79 0.52
CA SER A 54 -6.93 15.36 -0.46
C SER A 54 -6.34 16.57 -1.19
N VAL A 55 -5.56 17.40 -0.48
CA VAL A 55 -4.85 18.54 -1.07
C VAL A 55 -3.52 18.08 -1.66
N LEU A 56 -3.40 18.10 -3.00
CA LEU A 56 -2.21 17.64 -3.73
C LEU A 56 -0.90 18.26 -3.23
N ASP A 57 -0.96 19.55 -2.92
CA ASP A 57 0.17 20.34 -2.48
C ASP A 57 0.68 19.94 -1.10
N MET A 58 -0.24 19.82 -0.13
CA MET A 58 0.07 19.34 1.22
C MET A 58 0.61 17.90 1.18
N ARG A 59 -0.02 17.04 0.38
CA ARG A 59 0.42 15.66 0.18
C ARG A 59 1.85 15.60 -0.36
N SER A 60 2.11 16.30 -1.46
CA SER A 60 3.40 16.32 -2.12
C SER A 60 4.50 16.85 -1.21
N TYR A 61 4.19 17.85 -0.39
CA TYR A 61 5.14 18.40 0.56
C TYR A 61 5.49 17.41 1.68
N ILE A 62 4.51 16.69 2.22
CA ILE A 62 4.78 15.66 3.24
C ILE A 62 5.57 14.50 2.66
N GLU A 63 5.25 14.05 1.44
CA GLU A 63 6.04 13.03 0.74
C GLU A 63 7.50 13.47 0.57
N TYR A 64 7.74 14.74 0.21
CA TYR A 64 9.07 15.33 0.17
C TYR A 64 9.78 15.27 1.53
N LEU A 65 9.13 15.69 2.61
CA LEU A 65 9.72 15.68 3.96
C LEU A 65 10.04 14.25 4.45
N ILE A 66 9.14 13.31 4.21
CA ILE A 66 9.35 11.89 4.54
C ILE A 66 10.54 11.34 3.75
N SER A 67 10.62 11.64 2.45
CA SER A 67 11.74 11.20 1.60
C SER A 67 13.06 11.81 2.08
N LYS A 68 13.10 13.09 2.45
CA LYS A 68 14.29 13.73 3.03
C LYS A 68 14.72 13.11 4.34
N TYR A 69 13.78 12.85 5.25
CA TYR A 69 14.08 12.11 6.46
C TYR A 69 14.71 10.76 6.12
N GLN A 70 14.17 10.08 5.11
CA GLN A 70 14.65 8.78 4.73
C GLN A 70 16.08 8.83 4.17
N ASP A 71 16.37 9.78 3.28
CA ASP A 71 17.70 10.01 2.72
C ASP A 71 18.74 10.30 3.81
N TYR A 72 18.38 11.10 4.83
CA TYR A 72 19.28 11.41 5.94
C TYR A 72 19.56 10.21 6.83
N GLN A 73 18.57 9.36 7.06
CA GLN A 73 18.81 8.09 7.74
C GLN A 73 19.70 7.18 6.89
N LYS A 74 19.60 7.22 5.55
CA LYS A 74 20.35 6.33 4.64
C LYS A 74 21.83 6.73 4.58
N GLN A 75 22.10 8.03 4.69
CA GLN A 75 23.45 8.58 4.79
C GLN A 75 24.12 8.28 6.14
N ASP A 76 23.36 7.85 7.15
CA ASP A 76 23.89 7.46 8.46
C ASP A 76 24.52 6.05 8.40
N LYS A 77 25.75 5.98 7.88
CA LYS A 77 26.53 4.74 7.70
C LYS A 77 26.88 4.03 9.01
N GLU A 78 26.66 4.66 10.15
CA GLU A 78 26.95 4.10 11.48
C GLU A 78 25.85 3.14 11.95
N LYS A 79 24.64 3.22 11.35
CA LYS A 79 23.57 2.26 11.62
C LYS A 79 23.82 0.95 10.87
N THR A 80 24.63 0.10 11.47
CA THR A 80 24.82 -1.30 11.08
C THR A 80 23.54 -2.08 11.42
N GLY A 81 22.53 -2.00 10.56
CA GLY A 81 21.28 -2.75 10.72
C GLY A 81 20.27 -2.42 9.64
N ASP A 82 19.25 -3.27 9.51
CA ASP A 82 18.18 -3.07 8.53
C ASP A 82 17.57 -1.69 8.70
N TYR A 83 17.66 -0.92 7.63
CA TYR A 83 17.14 0.42 7.56
C TYR A 83 15.62 0.38 7.77
N LYS A 84 15.13 0.94 8.88
CA LYS A 84 13.71 0.91 9.23
C LYS A 84 12.96 2.08 8.58
N TYR A 85 12.66 1.97 7.27
CA TYR A 85 11.78 2.90 6.55
C TYR A 85 10.47 3.16 7.31
N MET A 86 9.97 2.14 8.01
CA MET A 86 8.73 2.21 8.79
C MET A 86 8.82 3.07 10.05
N ALA A 87 10.01 3.46 10.52
CA ALA A 87 10.17 4.18 11.78
C ALA A 87 9.41 5.52 11.79
N ILE A 88 9.45 6.27 10.68
CA ILE A 88 8.73 7.55 10.58
C ILE A 88 7.22 7.33 10.49
N TYR A 89 6.78 6.34 9.72
CA TYR A 89 5.36 6.00 9.60
C TYR A 89 4.78 5.51 10.94
N ASN A 90 5.53 4.72 11.69
CA ASN A 90 5.14 4.26 13.02
C ASN A 90 5.13 5.41 14.03
N ALA A 91 6.07 6.35 13.94
CA ALA A 91 6.07 7.54 14.79
C ALA A 91 4.83 8.40 14.53
N ILE A 92 4.46 8.62 13.27
CA ILE A 92 3.26 9.37 12.91
C ILE A 92 2.00 8.61 13.39
N LYS A 93 1.95 7.29 13.19
CA LYS A 93 0.83 6.46 13.67
C LYS A 93 0.68 6.49 15.18
N ARG A 94 1.78 6.58 15.93
CA ARG A 94 1.75 6.70 17.40
C ARG A 94 1.25 8.06 17.87
N GLU A 95 1.61 9.13 17.16
CA GLU A 95 1.25 10.50 17.53
C GLU A 95 -0.21 10.83 17.17
N TYR A 96 -0.62 10.48 15.94
CA TYR A 96 -1.93 10.86 15.38
C TYR A 96 -2.95 9.72 15.39
N GLY A 97 -2.56 8.51 15.77
CA GLY A 97 -3.42 7.31 15.74
C GLY A 97 -3.69 6.76 14.34
N CYS A 98 -3.33 7.50 13.28
CA CYS A 98 -3.61 7.16 11.90
C CYS A 98 -2.39 7.32 10.99
N LYS A 99 -2.52 6.91 9.72
CA LYS A 99 -1.51 7.19 8.70
C LYS A 99 -1.50 8.69 8.40
N TRP A 100 -0.34 9.24 8.04
CA TRP A 100 -0.20 10.67 7.69
C TRP A 100 -1.19 11.13 6.60
N GLN A 101 -1.57 10.24 5.67
CA GLN A 101 -2.54 10.51 4.61
C GLN A 101 -3.95 10.82 5.15
N LEU A 102 -4.30 10.24 6.30
CA LEU A 102 -5.62 10.38 6.93
C LEU A 102 -5.66 11.48 8.00
N VAL A 103 -4.56 12.21 8.20
CA VAL A 103 -4.53 13.36 9.10
C VAL A 103 -5.39 14.46 8.50
N LEU A 104 -6.13 15.19 9.33
CA LEU A 104 -6.96 16.33 8.90
C LEU A 104 -6.08 17.48 8.42
N ALA A 105 -6.51 18.19 7.37
CA ALA A 105 -5.79 19.34 6.81
C ALA A 105 -5.51 20.43 7.86
N ASP A 106 -6.41 20.61 8.83
CA ASP A 106 -6.23 21.56 9.95
C ASP A 106 -4.98 21.27 10.79
N ARG A 107 -4.56 19.99 10.88
CA ARG A 107 -3.38 19.57 11.63
C ARG A 107 -2.12 19.48 10.76
N PHE A 108 -2.17 20.01 9.55
CA PHE A 108 -1.04 20.00 8.62
C PHE A 108 0.19 20.70 9.21
N ASP A 109 0.02 21.90 9.80
CA ASP A 109 1.13 22.65 10.38
C ASP A 109 1.80 21.87 11.53
N GLU A 110 0.99 21.22 12.37
CA GLU A 110 1.50 20.35 13.44
C GLU A 110 2.30 19.17 12.88
N LEU A 111 1.79 18.52 11.83
CA LEU A 111 2.46 17.40 11.18
C LEU A 111 3.78 17.82 10.53
N VAL A 112 3.82 18.99 9.89
CA VAL A 112 5.05 19.56 9.33
C VAL A 112 6.06 19.84 10.43
N ARG A 113 5.66 20.50 11.54
CA ARG A 113 6.54 20.74 12.69
C ARG A 113 7.07 19.44 13.30
N PHE A 114 6.23 18.42 13.40
CA PHE A 114 6.64 17.09 13.87
C PHE A 114 7.70 16.48 12.96
N LEU A 115 7.50 16.52 11.64
CA LEU A 115 8.46 16.03 10.65
C LEU A 115 9.78 16.80 10.69
N TYR A 116 9.74 18.14 10.79
CA TYR A 116 10.93 18.96 10.98
C TYR A 116 11.72 18.55 12.21
N LYS A 117 11.05 18.39 13.35
CA LYS A 117 11.70 17.93 14.59
C LYS A 117 12.36 16.57 14.41
N LYS A 118 11.71 15.63 13.69
CA LYS A 118 12.31 14.31 13.40
C LYS A 118 13.53 14.42 12.49
N ILE A 119 13.46 15.25 11.44
CA ILE A 119 14.56 15.51 10.51
C ILE A 119 15.75 16.14 11.25
N ASP A 120 15.50 17.18 12.05
CA ASP A 120 16.52 17.87 12.83
C ASP A 120 17.17 16.97 13.88
N ASN A 121 16.41 16.00 14.40
CA ASN A 121 16.92 15.04 15.37
C ASN A 121 17.77 13.92 14.74
N THR A 122 17.79 13.78 13.41
CA THR A 122 18.67 12.83 12.73
C THR A 122 20.13 13.27 12.83
N LYS A 123 21.08 12.33 12.80
CA LYS A 123 22.52 12.65 12.87
C LYS A 123 22.94 13.62 11.77
N ILE A 124 22.55 13.33 10.52
CA ILE A 124 22.81 14.22 9.37
C ILE A 124 22.12 15.58 9.54
N GLY A 125 20.87 15.61 10.03
CA GLY A 125 20.16 16.85 10.34
C GLY A 125 20.90 17.72 11.35
N ARG A 126 21.40 17.13 12.45
CA ARG A 126 22.21 17.83 13.45
C ARG A 126 23.53 18.33 12.87
N ILE A 127 24.23 17.53 12.08
CA ILE A 127 25.48 17.93 11.42
C ILE A 127 25.24 19.10 10.46
N ARG A 128 24.19 19.03 9.62
CA ARG A 128 23.84 20.11 8.70
C ARG A 128 23.42 21.38 9.43
N LYS A 129 22.69 21.26 10.55
CA LYS A 129 22.35 22.39 11.42
C LYS A 129 23.61 23.07 11.96
N HIS A 130 24.60 22.31 12.41
CA HIS A 130 25.87 22.86 12.87
C HIS A 130 26.68 23.53 11.72
N ARG A 131 26.48 23.09 10.48
CA ARG A 131 27.17 23.64 9.30
C ARG A 131 26.38 24.75 8.58
N ASP A 132 25.30 25.22 9.18
CA ASP A 132 24.37 26.22 8.60
C ASP A 132 23.85 25.86 7.19
N GLN A 133 23.79 24.57 6.87
CA GLN A 133 23.32 24.10 5.56
C GLN A 133 21.80 23.96 5.55
N LYS A 134 21.18 24.28 4.40
CA LYS A 134 19.73 24.15 4.20
C LYS A 134 19.31 22.68 4.37
N ARG A 135 18.38 22.44 5.31
CA ARG A 135 17.95 21.09 5.72
C ARG A 135 16.71 20.61 4.99
N TYR A 136 15.80 21.52 4.67
CA TYR A 136 14.56 21.32 3.94
C TYR A 136 14.11 22.67 3.36
N HIS A 137 13.15 22.62 2.44
CA HIS A 137 12.50 23.80 1.88
C HIS A 137 11.17 24.01 2.59
N SER A 138 10.74 25.26 2.71
CA SER A 138 9.43 25.59 3.31
C SER A 138 8.29 25.16 2.39
N PHE A 139 7.08 25.05 2.94
CA PHE A 139 5.89 24.74 2.13
C PHE A 139 5.72 25.74 0.98
N ASP A 140 5.83 27.04 1.27
CA ASP A 140 5.73 28.10 0.25
C ASP A 140 6.74 27.94 -0.89
N GLU A 141 8.02 27.68 -0.55
CA GLU A 141 9.07 27.40 -1.55
C GLU A 141 8.75 26.16 -2.41
N HIS A 142 8.10 25.14 -1.82
CA HIS A 142 7.70 23.92 -2.51
C HIS A 142 6.56 24.15 -3.49
N ILE A 143 5.65 25.08 -3.19
CA ILE A 143 4.57 25.49 -4.10
C ILE A 143 5.10 26.38 -5.22
N GLN A 144 5.97 27.33 -4.88
CA GLN A 144 6.59 28.21 -5.88
C GLN A 144 7.40 27.42 -6.91
N GLY A 145 8.14 26.38 -6.48
CA GLY A 145 8.92 25.53 -7.38
C GLY A 145 8.10 24.62 -8.31
N LYS A 146 6.78 24.47 -8.08
CA LYS A 146 5.86 23.76 -9.00
C LYS A 146 5.18 24.67 -10.02
N ASN A 147 5.11 25.96 -9.72
CA ASN A 147 4.46 26.98 -10.56
C ASN A 147 5.46 27.71 -11.47
N ALA A 148 6.74 27.33 -11.44
CA ALA A 148 7.82 27.81 -12.30
C ALA A 148 8.20 26.72 -13.33
#